data_AF-A0A2S9FSD6-F1
#
_entry.id   AF-A0A2S9FSD6-F1
#
_cell.length_a   1.000
_cell.length_b   1.000
_cell.length_c   1.000
_cell.angle_alpha   90.00
_cell.angle_beta   90.00
_cell.angle_gamma   90.00
#
_symmetry.space_group_name_H-M   'P 1'
#
loop_
_entity.id
_entity.type
_entity.pdbx_description
1 polymer ?
#
loop_
_entity_poly.entity_id
_entity_poly.type
_entity_poly.pdbx_seq_one_letter_code
_entity_poly.pdbx_strand_id
1 'polypeptide(L)'
;RYAVQAPTHEPAALTPILTGATTHLGVGITLSTAFEHPYSMARRLSTFDHLSGGRIAWNIVGSYSPSEFAAYGQKMPDRSIRYERIAEYVDL
;
A
#
# COMPACT_ATOMS: atom_id res chain seq x y z
N ARG A 1 -4.78 -5.95 -25.67
CA ARG A 1 -3.82 -5.18 -26.49
C ARG A 1 -3.38 -3.85 -25.86
N TYR A 2 -4.00 -3.36 -24.76
CA TYR A 2 -3.49 -2.18 -24.04
C TYR A 2 -3.25 -2.36 -22.53
N ALA A 3 -3.62 -3.51 -21.93
CA ALA A 3 -3.26 -3.89 -20.54
C ALA A 3 -3.31 -2.73 -19.52
N VAL A 4 -4.37 -1.90 -19.59
CA VAL A 4 -4.47 -0.69 -18.77
C VAL A 4 -4.81 -1.11 -17.35
N GLN A 5 -3.85 -0.94 -16.43
CA GLN A 5 -4.01 -1.29 -15.01
C GLN A 5 -4.40 -2.77 -14.77
N ALA A 6 -4.16 -3.66 -15.74
CA ALA A 6 -4.42 -5.09 -15.62
C ALA A 6 -3.55 -5.91 -16.59
N PRO A 7 -2.93 -7.02 -16.15
CA PRO A 7 -2.95 -7.54 -14.78
C PRO A 7 -2.15 -6.65 -13.81
N THR A 8 -2.57 -6.58 -12.54
CA THR A 8 -1.89 -5.83 -11.48
C THR A 8 -1.32 -6.82 -10.47
N HIS A 9 0.00 -6.80 -10.30
CA HIS A 9 0.71 -7.64 -9.33
C HIS A 9 0.91 -6.89 -8.01
N GLU A 10 1.08 -7.64 -6.92
CA GLU A 10 1.35 -7.10 -5.59
C GLU A 10 2.70 -6.34 -5.56
N PRO A 11 2.72 -5.00 -5.40
CA PRO A 11 3.95 -4.23 -5.47
C PRO A 11 4.90 -4.50 -4.29
N ALA A 12 4.39 -4.80 -3.09
CA ALA A 12 5.22 -5.04 -1.91
C ALA A 12 6.13 -6.27 -2.06
N ALA A 13 5.75 -7.24 -2.90
CA ALA A 13 6.55 -8.43 -3.18
C ALA A 13 7.87 -8.09 -3.92
N LEU A 14 7.90 -6.98 -4.66
CA LEU A 14 9.11 -6.54 -5.39
C LEU A 14 10.08 -5.74 -4.51
N THR A 15 9.58 -5.15 -3.42
CA THR A 15 10.37 -4.30 -2.52
C THR A 15 11.68 -4.94 -2.05
N PRO A 16 11.69 -6.12 -1.38
CA PRO A 16 12.93 -6.70 -0.89
C PRO A 16 13.90 -7.10 -2.01
N ILE A 17 13.39 -7.41 -3.20
CA ILE A 17 14.21 -7.74 -4.38
C ILE A 17 14.96 -6.49 -4.86
N LEU A 18 14.24 -5.38 -5.02
CA LEU A 18 14.81 -4.11 -5.48
C LEU A 18 15.77 -3.51 -4.45
N THR A 19 15.38 -3.51 -3.17
CA THR A 19 16.23 -2.95 -2.11
C THR A 19 17.46 -3.83 -1.87
N GLY A 20 17.36 -5.15 -1.98
CA GLY A 20 18.51 -6.06 -1.87
C GLY A 20 19.50 -5.93 -3.03
N ALA A 21 19.04 -5.55 -4.22
CA ALA A 21 19.88 -5.38 -5.41
C ALA A 21 20.52 -3.97 -5.53
N THR A 22 20.23 -3.05 -4.60
CA THR A 22 20.67 -1.64 -4.69
C THR A 22 21.16 -1.10 -3.35
N THR A 23 22.09 -0.15 -3.37
CA THR A 23 22.67 0.42 -2.14
C THR A 23 22.05 1.75 -1.72
N HIS A 24 21.63 2.57 -2.69
CA HIS A 24 21.19 3.96 -2.43
C HIS A 24 19.78 4.28 -2.96
N LEU A 25 19.19 3.41 -3.78
CA LEU A 25 17.90 3.67 -4.40
C LEU A 25 16.77 3.58 -3.36
N GLY A 26 15.95 4.62 -3.24
CA GLY A 26 14.71 4.56 -2.47
C GLY A 26 13.59 3.84 -3.22
N VAL A 27 12.75 3.09 -2.51
CA VAL A 27 11.60 2.36 -3.10
C VAL A 27 10.30 2.85 -2.49
N GLY A 28 9.51 3.59 -3.27
CA GLY A 28 8.16 4.03 -2.91
C GLY A 28 7.11 3.00 -3.29
N ILE A 29 6.28 2.58 -2.33
CA ILE A 29 5.26 1.55 -2.51
C ILE A 29 3.89 2.15 -2.22
N THR A 30 2.92 1.92 -3.11
CA THR A 30 1.53 2.31 -2.86
C THR A 30 0.80 1.16 -2.17
N LEU A 31 0.33 1.39 -0.95
CA LEU A 31 -0.46 0.43 -0.18
C LEU A 31 -1.70 1.12 0.38
N SER A 32 -2.84 0.43 0.28
CA SER A 32 -4.12 0.98 0.70
C SER A 32 -4.39 0.74 2.18
N THR A 33 -4.88 1.76 2.88
CA THR A 33 -5.40 1.66 4.25
C THR A 33 -6.81 1.08 4.31
N ALA A 34 -7.48 0.89 3.17
CA ALA A 34 -8.89 0.52 3.13
C ALA A 34 -9.18 -0.92 3.56
N PHE A 35 -8.20 -1.83 3.44
CA PHE A 35 -8.45 -3.27 3.56
C PHE A 35 -7.51 -4.00 4.52
N GLU A 36 -6.32 -3.47 4.77
CA GLU A 36 -5.35 -4.08 5.69
C GLU A 36 -5.39 -3.39 7.05
N HIS A 37 -5.37 -4.17 8.14
CA HIS A 37 -5.36 -3.62 9.50
C HIS A 37 -4.05 -2.84 9.79
N PRO A 38 -4.09 -1.69 10.51
CA PRO A 38 -2.93 -0.83 10.75
C PRO A 38 -1.75 -1.57 11.38
N TYR A 39 -2.00 -2.43 12.37
CA TYR A 39 -0.94 -3.26 12.97
C TYR A 39 -0.18 -4.12 11.94
N SER A 40 -0.89 -4.75 10.99
CA SER A 40 -0.24 -5.59 9.96
C SER A 40 0.55 -4.74 8.98
N MET A 41 0.02 -3.58 8.59
CA MET A 41 0.70 -2.61 7.74
C MET A 41 1.98 -2.09 8.40
N ALA A 42 1.90 -1.65 9.65
CA ALA A 42 3.04 -1.16 10.43
C ALA A 42 4.15 -2.21 10.49
N ARG A 43 3.82 -3.46 10.84
CA ARG A 43 4.79 -4.56 10.88
C ARG A 43 5.45 -4.83 9.53
N ARG A 44 4.67 -4.77 8.43
CA ARG A 44 5.19 -4.94 7.07
C ARG A 44 6.15 -3.82 6.68
N LEU A 45 5.75 -2.57 6.93
CA LEU A 45 6.58 -1.40 6.63
C LEU A 45 7.86 -1.41 7.46
N SER A 46 7.80 -1.69 8.77
CA SER A 46 9.00 -1.84 9.62
C SER A 46 9.92 -2.94 9.09
N THR A 47 9.37 -4.07 8.65
CA THR A 47 10.18 -5.16 8.06
C THR A 47 10.93 -4.67 6.82
N PHE A 48 10.25 -3.97 5.91
CA PHE A 48 10.90 -3.45 4.71
C PHE A 48 11.89 -2.32 5.00
N ASP A 49 11.60 -1.49 6.00
CA ASP A 49 12.52 -0.45 6.45
C ASP A 49 13.84 -1.06 6.94
N HIS A 50 13.77 -2.10 7.79
CA HIS A 50 14.94 -2.84 8.24
C HIS A 50 15.68 -3.55 7.09
N LEU A 51 14.97 -4.24 6.20
CA LEU A 51 15.59 -4.95 5.08
C LEU A 51 16.25 -3.99 4.06
N SER A 52 15.71 -2.78 3.93
CA SER A 52 16.21 -1.78 2.99
C SER A 52 17.28 -0.87 3.60
N GLY A 53 17.40 -0.82 4.92
CA GLY A 53 18.26 0.12 5.63
C GLY A 53 17.71 1.56 5.58
N GLY A 54 16.40 1.73 5.82
CA GLY A 54 15.78 3.06 5.87
C GLY A 54 15.39 3.66 4.51
N ARG A 55 15.22 2.82 3.47
CA ARG A 55 15.07 3.29 2.07
C ARG A 55 13.68 3.05 1.47
N ILE A 56 12.68 2.73 2.28
CA ILE A 56 11.30 2.64 1.78
C ILE A 56 10.54 3.94 1.97
N ALA A 57 9.55 4.16 1.10
CA ALA A 57 8.51 5.16 1.30
C ALA A 57 7.14 4.53 1.08
N TRP A 58 6.14 5.00 1.82
CA TRP A 58 4.75 4.56 1.67
C TRP A 58 3.91 5.68 1.02
N ASN A 59 3.37 5.40 -0.16
CA ASN A 59 2.33 6.21 -0.78
C ASN A 59 0.96 5.77 -0.23
N ILE A 60 0.42 6.54 0.71
CA ILE A 60 -0.81 6.25 1.45
C ILE A 60 -2.04 6.52 0.56
N VAL A 61 -2.89 5.52 0.38
CA VAL A 61 -4.16 5.66 -0.36
C VAL A 61 -5.29 4.97 0.41
N GLY A 62 -6.54 5.43 0.23
CA GLY A 62 -7.73 4.77 0.77
C GLY A 62 -8.52 3.97 -0.26
N SER A 63 -7.88 3.60 -1.37
CA SER A 63 -8.49 3.03 -2.57
C SER A 63 -9.57 3.93 -3.21
N TYR A 64 -9.90 3.66 -4.47
CA TYR A 64 -10.87 4.47 -5.21
C TYR A 64 -11.75 3.69 -6.19
N SER A 65 -11.41 2.43 -6.48
CA SER A 65 -12.14 1.64 -7.47
C SER A 65 -13.31 0.89 -6.81
N PRO A 66 -14.56 1.07 -7.25
CA PRO A 66 -15.68 0.25 -6.78
C PRO A 66 -15.45 -1.26 -6.96
N SER A 67 -14.71 -1.67 -8.00
CA SER A 67 -14.41 -3.08 -8.25
C SER A 67 -13.45 -3.67 -7.20
N GLU A 68 -12.55 -2.86 -6.68
CA GLU A 68 -11.62 -3.24 -5.61
C GLU A 68 -12.38 -3.48 -4.31
N PHE A 69 -13.26 -2.54 -3.92
CA PHE A 69 -14.14 -2.73 -2.76
C PHE A 69 -15.05 -3.95 -2.91
N ALA A 70 -15.62 -4.18 -4.10
CA ALA A 70 -16.43 -5.36 -4.39
C ALA A 70 -15.62 -6.67 -4.26
N ALA A 71 -14.36 -6.68 -4.71
CA ALA A 71 -13.48 -7.84 -4.57
C ALA A 71 -13.17 -8.18 -3.09
N TYR A 72 -13.14 -7.17 -2.22
CA TYR A 72 -13.07 -7.34 -0.76
C TYR A 72 -14.43 -7.58 -0.09
N GLY A 73 -15.52 -7.70 -0.85
CA GLY A 73 -16.87 -7.90 -0.31
C GLY A 73 -17.43 -6.69 0.43
N GLN A 74 -16.94 -5.49 0.15
CA GLN A 74 -17.32 -4.25 0.82
C GLN A 74 -17.99 -3.27 -0.15
N LYS A 75 -18.87 -2.42 0.36
CA LYS A 75 -19.37 -1.25 -0.38
C LYS A 75 -18.37 -0.11 -0.23
N MET A 76 -17.98 0.52 -1.33
CA MET A 76 -17.12 1.70 -1.30
C MET A 76 -17.81 2.84 -0.52
N PRO A 77 -17.21 3.34 0.58
CA PRO A 77 -17.73 4.51 1.31
C PRO A 77 -17.63 5.78 0.48
N ASP A 78 -18.28 6.86 0.92
CA ASP A 78 -18.08 8.19 0.32
C ASP A 78 -16.64 8.69 0.50
N ARG A 79 -16.23 9.60 -0.37
CA ARG A 79 -14.85 10.11 -0.41
C ARG A 79 -14.43 10.72 0.94
N SER A 80 -15.28 11.54 1.57
CA SER A 80 -14.99 12.17 2.86
C SER A 80 -14.68 11.14 3.95
N ILE A 81 -15.54 10.13 4.07
CA ILE A 81 -15.39 9.02 5.03
C ILE A 81 -14.08 8.27 4.79
N ARG A 82 -13.68 8.07 3.53
CA ARG A 82 -12.39 7.42 3.23
C ARG A 82 -11.20 8.25 3.71
N TYR A 83 -11.25 9.58 3.62
CA TYR A 83 -10.18 10.44 4.15
C TYR A 83 -10.16 10.49 5.67
N GLU A 84 -11.32 10.51 6.33
CA GLU A 84 -11.41 10.40 7.79
C GLU A 84 -10.77 9.10 8.29
N ARG A 85 -11.06 7.98 7.63
CA ARG A 85 -10.44 6.68 7.93
C ARG A 85 -8.93 6.66 7.68
N ILE A 86 -8.44 7.32 6.62
CA ILE A 86 -7.00 7.44 6.39
C ILE A 86 -6.33 8.21 7.55
N ALA A 87 -6.94 9.30 8.00
CA ALA A 87 -6.40 10.08 9.12
C ALA A 87 -6.33 9.23 10.40
N GLU A 88 -7.43 8.57 10.77
CA GLU A 88 -7.47 7.65 11.91
C GLU A 88 -6.40 6.55 11.78
N TYR A 89 -6.24 5.97 10.59
CA TYR A 89 -5.27 4.89 10.34
C TYR A 89 -3.82 5.31 10.61
N VAL A 90 -3.47 6.55 10.26
CA VAL A 90 -2.10 7.08 10.39
C VAL A 90 -1.80 7.55 11.81
N ASP A 91 -2.83 7.90 12.58
CA ASP A 91 -2.69 8.32 13.98
C ASP A 91 -2.49 7.15 14.97
N LEU A 92 -2.82 5.92 14.57
CA LEU A 92 -2.67 4.69 15.37
C LEU A 92 -1.24 4.14 15.42
#